data_AF-A0A4Y2KSE1-F1
#
_entry.id   AF-A0A4Y2KSE1-F1
#
_cell.length_a   1.000
_cell.length_b   1.000
_cell.length_c   1.000
_cell.angle_alpha   90.00
_cell.angle_beta   90.00
_cell.angle_gamma   90.00
#
_symmetry.space_group_name_H-M   'P 1'
#
loop_
_entity.id
_entity.type
_entity.pdbx_description
1 polymer ?
#
loop_
_entity_poly.entity_id
_entity_poly.type
_entity_poly.pdbx_seq_one_letter_code
_entity_poly.pdbx_strand_id
1 'polypeptide(L)'
;MAEGNLNGVKTTEENLVDGHIVVYKFQVHRLDVTKRTFCPLEYNAQCPTTPTLWEIELKYEPVPEDNGSYAFSIMLKRKDSSDHRVKASLFVTFHDVHRNYAFSPIASNRGGMVLDDELQGASDNILPEKLGEVVAVRVTIVIENCHQGTGWHCASSLNNEFLRSSDIHLLD
;
A
#
# COMPACT_ATOMS: atom_id res chain seq x y z
N MET A 1 -12.20 20.58 -9.98
CA MET A 1 -11.28 19.72 -10.76
C MET A 1 -9.88 20.06 -10.31
N ALA A 2 -9.28 19.24 -9.44
CA ALA A 2 -7.90 19.42 -9.01
C ALA A 2 -7.10 18.29 -9.64
N GLU A 3 -6.36 18.61 -10.70
CA GLU A 3 -5.33 17.73 -11.27
C GLU A 3 -4.20 17.65 -10.26
N GLY A 4 -4.16 16.55 -9.49
CA GLY A 4 -3.06 16.25 -8.59
C GLY A 4 -1.81 15.97 -9.42
N ASN A 5 -0.92 16.95 -9.50
CA ASN A 5 0.35 16.85 -10.20
C ASN A 5 1.18 15.69 -9.61
N LEU A 6 1.28 14.56 -10.32
CA LEU A 6 2.02 13.34 -9.91
C LEU A 6 3.55 13.53 -9.87
N ASN A 7 4.05 14.76 -9.99
CA ASN A 7 5.46 15.15 -9.86
C ASN A 7 5.97 14.86 -8.44
N GLY A 8 6.32 13.59 -8.17
CA GLY A 8 6.81 13.16 -6.86
C GLY A 8 6.50 11.71 -6.49
N VAL A 9 5.70 11.00 -7.31
CA VAL A 9 5.41 9.57 -7.11
C VAL A 9 6.29 8.74 -8.03
N LYS A 10 7.07 7.82 -7.44
CA LYS A 10 7.78 6.78 -8.19
C LYS A 10 7.03 5.46 -8.01
N THR A 11 6.75 4.78 -9.12
CA THR A 11 6.08 3.48 -9.13
C THR A 11 7.07 2.41 -9.58
N THR A 12 7.05 1.26 -8.93
CA THR A 12 7.81 0.07 -9.33
C THR A 12 6.88 -1.13 -9.27
N GLU A 13 6.93 -1.98 -10.27
CA GLU A 13 6.10 -3.17 -10.38
C GLU A 13 6.99 -4.40 -10.60
N GLU A 14 6.65 -5.49 -9.92
CA GLU A 14 7.34 -6.77 -10.02
C GLU A 14 6.32 -7.91 -10.16
N ASN A 15 6.62 -8.88 -11.03
CA ASN A 15 5.79 -10.07 -11.20
C ASN A 15 6.24 -11.17 -10.24
N LEU A 16 5.29 -11.76 -9.52
CA LEU A 16 5.49 -12.95 -8.71
C LEU A 16 5.08 -14.20 -9.49
N VAL A 17 5.45 -15.38 -8.98
CA VAL A 17 5.03 -16.66 -9.56
C VAL A 17 3.51 -16.77 -9.59
N ASP A 18 2.82 -16.28 -8.56
CA ASP A 18 1.36 -16.34 -8.41
C ASP A 18 0.72 -14.96 -8.22
N GLY A 19 1.31 -13.89 -8.77
CA GLY A 19 0.88 -12.55 -8.38
C GLY A 19 1.64 -11.38 -8.99
N HIS A 20 1.34 -10.20 -8.44
CA HIS A 20 2.05 -8.95 -8.72
C HIS A 20 2.34 -8.21 -7.42
N ILE A 21 3.45 -7.47 -7.41
CA ILE A 21 3.78 -6.47 -6.41
C ILE A 21 3.83 -5.11 -7.09
N VAL A 22 3.17 -4.12 -6.51
CA VAL A 22 3.37 -2.72 -6.87
C VAL A 22 3.81 -1.92 -5.66
N VAL A 23 4.80 -1.06 -5.86
CA VAL A 23 5.36 -0.16 -4.87
C VAL A 23 5.21 1.28 -5.35
N TYR A 24 4.48 2.08 -4.60
CA TYR A 24 4.41 3.53 -4.77
C TYR A 24 5.27 4.21 -3.72
N LYS A 25 6.15 5.10 -4.17
CA LYS A 25 6.99 5.94 -3.31
C LYS A 25 6.63 7.40 -3.53
N PHE A 26 6.00 8.00 -2.54
CA PHE A 26 5.67 9.42 -2.49
C PHE A 26 6.80 10.17 -1.81
N GLN A 27 7.35 11.18 -2.46
CA GLN A 27 8.14 12.19 -1.74
C GLN A 27 7.18 13.19 -1.10
N VAL A 28 7.33 13.40 0.19
CA VAL A 28 6.49 14.32 0.95
C VAL A 28 7.37 15.40 1.56
N HIS A 29 6.82 16.62 1.60
CA HIS A 29 7.50 17.77 2.18
C HIS A 29 6.50 18.46 3.10
N ARG A 30 6.88 18.60 4.38
CA ARG A 30 6.12 19.30 5.42
C ARG A 30 4.69 18.78 5.59
N LEU A 31 4.55 17.51 5.97
CA LEU A 31 3.23 16.94 6.27
C LEU A 31 2.57 17.64 7.47
N ASP A 32 3.35 18.19 8.39
CA ASP A 32 2.90 18.98 9.54
C ASP A 32 2.05 20.23 9.17
N VAL A 33 2.17 20.77 7.96
CA VAL A 33 1.59 22.09 7.61
C VAL A 33 0.39 22.00 6.67
N THR A 34 0.16 20.88 5.99
CA THR A 34 -0.90 20.81 4.96
C THR A 34 -1.64 19.49 5.04
N LYS A 35 -2.96 19.53 5.20
CA LYS A 35 -3.81 18.36 4.97
C LYS A 35 -3.58 17.86 3.55
N ARG A 36 -3.32 16.57 3.39
CA ARG A 36 -3.10 15.98 2.06
C ARG A 36 -3.94 14.72 1.93
N THR A 37 -4.79 14.73 0.92
CA THR A 37 -5.27 13.50 0.32
C THR A 37 -4.35 13.21 -0.85
N PHE A 38 -3.70 12.07 -0.83
CA PHE A 38 -3.03 11.58 -2.03
C PHE A 38 -4.16 10.99 -2.89
N CYS A 39 -4.53 11.72 -3.95
CA CYS A 39 -5.64 11.41 -4.86
C CYS A 39 -5.61 9.94 -5.28
N PRO A 40 -6.78 9.34 -5.56
CA PRO A 40 -6.86 7.91 -5.81
C PRO A 40 -5.86 7.51 -6.89
N LEU A 41 -4.91 6.66 -6.51
CA LEU A 41 -4.03 6.02 -7.47
C LEU A 41 -4.75 4.80 -8.01
N GLU A 42 -4.84 4.73 -9.32
CA GLU A 42 -5.31 3.54 -9.98
C GLU A 42 -4.11 2.63 -10.27
N TYR A 43 -4.26 1.36 -9.92
CA TYR A 43 -3.33 0.31 -10.28
C TYR A 43 -4.06 -0.75 -11.10
N ASN A 44 -3.57 -1.02 -12.30
CA ASN A 44 -4.08 -2.09 -13.13
C ASN A 44 -3.02 -3.20 -13.23
N ALA A 45 -3.24 -4.31 -12.53
CA ALA A 45 -2.39 -5.48 -12.64
C ALA A 45 -2.66 -6.16 -13.98
N GLN A 46 -1.73 -6.02 -14.92
CA GLN A 46 -1.81 -6.59 -16.27
C GLN A 46 -1.47 -8.09 -16.27
N CYS A 47 -2.17 -8.86 -15.43
CA CYS A 47 -2.04 -10.29 -15.39
C CYS A 47 -2.61 -10.91 -16.68
N PRO A 48 -1.87 -11.77 -17.40
CA PRO A 48 -2.39 -12.46 -18.59
C PRO A 48 -3.63 -13.33 -18.31
N THR A 49 -3.72 -13.91 -17.11
CA THR A 49 -4.80 -14.81 -16.70
C THR A 49 -6.03 -14.07 -16.16
N THR A 50 -5.83 -13.17 -15.20
CA THR A 50 -6.92 -12.39 -14.61
C THR A 50 -6.45 -10.96 -14.31
N PRO A 51 -6.61 -10.03 -15.27
CA PRO A 51 -6.35 -8.62 -15.04
C PRO A 51 -7.20 -8.12 -13.86
N THR A 52 -6.61 -7.31 -12.98
CA THR A 52 -7.34 -6.70 -11.86
C THR A 52 -7.10 -5.20 -11.78
N LEU A 53 -8.13 -4.47 -11.38
CA LEU A 53 -8.10 -3.01 -11.26
C LEU A 53 -8.30 -2.62 -9.80
N TRP A 54 -7.45 -1.75 -9.30
CA TRP A 54 -7.42 -1.34 -7.92
C TRP A 54 -7.39 0.17 -7.79
N GLU A 55 -8.17 0.68 -6.84
CA GLU A 55 -8.17 2.07 -6.41
C GLU A 55 -7.51 2.16 -5.04
N ILE A 56 -6.56 3.08 -4.91
CA ILE A 56 -5.76 3.27 -3.70
C ILE A 56 -5.97 4.70 -3.22
N GLU A 57 -6.52 4.86 -2.02
CA GLU A 57 -6.71 6.17 -1.41
C GLU A 57 -5.89 6.26 -0.13
N LEU A 58 -5.01 7.26 -0.03
CA LEU A 58 -4.23 7.54 1.17
C LEU A 58 -4.60 8.94 1.68
N LYS A 59 -5.09 8.99 2.92
CA LYS A 59 -5.53 10.21 3.59
C LYS A 59 -4.66 10.50 4.81
N TYR A 60 -4.50 11.79 5.04
CA TYR A 60 -3.84 12.32 6.21
C TYR A 60 -4.60 13.55 6.70
N GLU A 61 -5.03 13.51 7.95
CA GLU A 61 -5.88 14.54 8.53
C GLU A 61 -5.65 14.74 10.04
N PRO A 62 -5.79 15.98 10.55
CA PRO A 62 -5.74 16.24 11.98
C PRO A 62 -7.00 15.71 12.67
N VAL A 63 -6.83 15.16 13.87
CA VAL A 63 -7.90 14.67 14.73
C VAL A 63 -8.38 15.82 15.63
N PRO A 64 -9.60 16.36 15.46
CA PRO A 64 -10.03 17.59 16.14
C PRO A 64 -10.05 17.50 17.66
N GLU A 65 -10.32 16.31 18.20
CA GLU A 65 -10.57 16.09 19.63
C GLU A 65 -9.30 15.73 20.41
N ASP A 66 -8.17 15.50 19.73
CA ASP A 66 -7.02 14.79 20.29
C ASP A 66 -5.74 15.64 20.26
N ASN A 67 -5.79 16.81 20.88
CA ASN A 67 -4.65 17.72 21.13
C ASN A 67 -3.77 18.03 19.90
N GLY A 68 -4.36 18.08 18.71
CA GLY A 68 -3.63 18.37 17.47
C GLY A 68 -2.81 17.19 16.94
N SER A 69 -3.15 15.95 17.32
CA SER A 69 -2.63 14.75 16.67
C SER A 69 -3.23 14.58 15.27
N TYR A 70 -2.63 13.68 14.50
CA TYR A 70 -3.08 13.35 13.16
C TYR A 70 -3.32 11.85 13.02
N ALA A 71 -4.17 11.53 12.04
CA ALA A 71 -4.44 10.18 11.58
C ALA A 71 -3.98 10.01 10.13
N PHE A 72 -3.42 8.84 9.83
CA PHE A 72 -3.26 8.34 8.47
C PHE A 72 -4.23 7.20 8.26
N SER A 73 -4.94 7.23 7.14
CA SER A 73 -5.76 6.11 6.69
C SER A 73 -5.45 5.77 5.25
N ILE A 74 -5.50 4.48 4.95
CA ILE A 74 -5.34 3.96 3.60
C ILE A 74 -6.47 3.00 3.28
N MET A 75 -6.96 3.08 2.05
CA MET A 75 -7.93 2.17 1.46
C MET A 75 -7.37 1.61 0.16
N LEU A 76 -7.53 0.31 -0.02
CA LEU A 76 -7.31 -0.40 -1.27
C LEU A 76 -8.63 -1.06 -1.66
N LYS A 77 -9.19 -0.68 -2.81
CA LYS A 77 -10.47 -1.18 -3.31
C LYS A 77 -10.29 -1.88 -4.64
N ARG A 78 -10.91 -3.04 -4.81
CA ARG A 78 -10.95 -3.71 -6.12
C ARG A 78 -12.10 -3.17 -6.97
N LYS A 79 -11.82 -2.86 -8.24
CA LYS A 79 -12.74 -2.17 -9.16
C LYS A 79 -13.04 -2.93 -10.44
N ASP A 80 -12.29 -3.97 -10.77
CA ASP A 80 -12.57 -4.79 -11.96
C ASP A 80 -13.81 -5.67 -11.76
N SER A 81 -14.51 -5.97 -12.86
CA SER A 81 -15.74 -6.77 -12.84
C SER A 81 -15.50 -8.29 -12.77
N SER A 82 -14.27 -8.75 -12.50
CA SER A 82 -13.99 -10.19 -12.41
C SER A 82 -14.49 -10.76 -11.08
N ASP A 83 -15.07 -11.96 -11.15
CA ASP A 83 -15.49 -12.78 -10.01
C ASP A 83 -14.33 -13.60 -9.42
N HIS A 84 -13.19 -13.65 -10.11
CA HIS A 84 -12.01 -14.37 -9.68
C HIS A 84 -11.54 -13.87 -8.32
N ARG A 85 -11.26 -14.76 -7.38
CA ARG A 85 -10.90 -14.40 -6.00
C ARG A 85 -9.39 -14.22 -5.88
N VAL A 86 -8.96 -13.04 -5.45
CA VAL A 86 -7.54 -12.74 -5.23
C VAL A 86 -7.27 -12.48 -3.75
N LYS A 87 -6.03 -12.65 -3.32
CA LYS A 87 -5.58 -12.20 -2.00
C LYS A 87 -4.83 -10.89 -2.19
N ALA A 88 -5.18 -9.87 -1.40
CA ALA A 88 -4.47 -8.61 -1.39
C ALA A 88 -3.81 -8.38 -0.03
N SER A 89 -2.58 -7.87 -0.05
CA SER A 89 -1.87 -7.38 1.12
C SER A 89 -1.43 -5.95 0.87
N LEU A 90 -1.56 -5.10 1.88
CA LEU A 90 -1.24 -3.69 1.87
C LEU A 90 -0.26 -3.38 2.99
N PHE A 91 0.83 -2.69 2.66
CA PHE A 91 1.85 -2.30 3.61
C PHE A 91 2.32 -0.87 3.36
N VAL A 92 2.15 0.01 4.34
CA VAL A 92 2.54 1.43 4.27
C VAL A 92 3.64 1.69 5.28
N THR A 93 4.72 2.31 4.82
CA THR A 93 5.84 2.72 5.67
C THR A 93 6.15 4.20 5.47
N PHE A 94 6.58 4.84 6.55
CA PHE A 94 6.86 6.27 6.62
C PHE A 94 8.34 6.43 6.91
N HIS A 95 9.05 7.19 6.10
CA HIS A 95 10.51 7.28 6.14
C HIS A 95 10.98 8.69 6.46
N ASP A 96 11.95 8.78 7.36
CA ASP A 96 12.69 10.01 7.66
C ASP A 96 13.80 10.31 6.64
N VAL A 97 14.53 11.42 6.83
CA VAL A 97 15.69 11.80 6.00
C VAL A 97 16.81 10.75 5.96
N HIS A 98 16.89 9.90 6.99
CA HIS A 98 17.87 8.82 7.13
C HIS A 98 17.37 7.49 6.57
N ARG A 99 16.14 7.44 6.02
CA ARG A 99 15.47 6.24 5.51
C ARG A 99 15.10 5.22 6.59
N ASN A 100 14.98 5.66 7.84
CA ASN A 100 14.44 4.85 8.93
C ASN A 100 12.92 5.02 8.99
N TYR A 101 12.24 4.09 9.66
CA TYR A 101 10.81 4.23 9.92
C TYR A 101 10.56 5.37 10.92
N ALA A 102 9.80 6.38 10.49
CA ALA A 102 9.41 7.51 11.34
C ALA A 102 8.39 7.10 12.43
N PHE A 103 7.54 6.12 12.11
CA PHE A 103 6.59 5.50 13.03
C PHE A 103 6.11 4.14 12.51
N SER A 104 5.27 3.47 13.30
CA SER A 104 4.77 2.13 13.03
C SER A 104 4.16 2.01 11.62
N PRO A 105 4.52 0.96 10.86
CA PRO A 105 3.90 0.70 9.57
C PRO A 105 2.41 0.39 9.69
N ILE A 106 1.65 0.71 8.64
CA ILE A 106 0.27 0.23 8.48
C ILE A 106 0.32 -1.05 7.67
N ALA A 107 -0.23 -2.14 8.19
CA ALA A 107 -0.31 -3.41 7.50
C ALA A 107 -1.75 -3.92 7.52
N SER A 108 -2.23 -4.41 6.39
CA SER A 108 -3.55 -5.02 6.27
C SER A 108 -3.49 -6.09 5.20
N ASN A 109 -4.24 -7.19 5.35
CA ASN A 109 -4.34 -8.20 4.31
C ASN A 109 -5.72 -8.86 4.33
N ARG A 110 -6.17 -9.31 3.17
CA ARG A 110 -7.44 -10.02 3.02
C ARG A 110 -7.35 -11.01 1.87
N GLY A 111 -7.73 -12.25 2.14
CA GLY A 111 -7.91 -13.28 1.13
C GLY A 111 -9.29 -13.23 0.50
N GLY A 112 -9.39 -13.66 -0.76
CA GLY A 112 -10.66 -13.88 -1.45
C GLY A 112 -11.43 -12.60 -1.80
N MET A 113 -10.73 -11.50 -2.03
CA MET A 113 -11.32 -10.23 -2.44
C MET A 113 -11.94 -10.33 -3.83
N VAL A 114 -13.14 -9.77 -3.99
CA VAL A 114 -13.88 -9.65 -5.26
C VAL A 114 -14.17 -8.17 -5.59
N LEU A 115 -14.93 -7.90 -6.65
CA LEU A 115 -15.37 -6.54 -7.00
C LEU A 115 -15.94 -5.79 -5.79
N ASP A 116 -15.54 -4.52 -5.65
CA ASP A 116 -15.92 -3.57 -4.61
C ASP A 116 -15.51 -3.96 -3.18
N ASP A 117 -14.83 -5.08 -2.97
CA ASP A 117 -14.19 -5.36 -1.69
C ASP A 117 -13.09 -4.34 -1.41
N GLU A 118 -13.02 -3.96 -0.13
CA GLU A 118 -12.07 -3.01 0.39
C GLU A 118 -11.15 -3.67 1.42
N LEU A 119 -9.92 -3.16 1.46
CA LEU A 119 -8.91 -3.42 2.45
C LEU A 119 -8.48 -2.07 3.03
N GLN A 120 -8.64 -1.90 4.34
CA GLN A 120 -8.37 -0.64 5.01
C GLN A 120 -7.28 -0.82 6.07
N GLY A 121 -6.57 0.27 6.36
CA GLY A 121 -5.61 0.34 7.45
C GLY A 121 -5.47 1.78 7.94
N ALA A 122 -5.20 1.95 9.23
CA ALA A 122 -5.06 3.27 9.83
C ALA A 122 -3.96 3.30 10.89
N SER A 123 -3.43 4.49 11.12
CA SER A 123 -2.56 4.81 12.24
C SER A 123 -2.99 6.16 12.81
N ASP A 124 -3.33 6.17 14.09
CA ASP A 124 -3.80 7.36 14.81
C ASP A 124 -2.73 7.88 15.77
N ASN A 125 -3.05 8.97 16.48
CA ASN A 125 -2.21 9.55 17.53
C ASN A 125 -0.80 9.96 17.07
N ILE A 126 -0.69 10.40 15.81
CA ILE A 126 0.60 10.81 15.26
C ILE A 126 0.88 12.26 15.65
N LEU A 127 1.96 12.47 16.40
CA LEU A 127 2.37 13.81 16.84
C LEU A 127 2.90 14.64 15.66
N PRO A 128 2.61 15.97 15.64
CA PRO A 128 3.13 16.88 14.61
C PRO A 128 4.65 16.81 14.41
N GLU A 129 5.40 16.64 15.50
CA GLU A 129 6.87 16.56 15.48
C GLU A 129 7.35 15.38 14.62
N LYS A 130 6.76 14.20 14.80
CA LYS A 130 7.09 13.00 14.01
C LYS A 130 6.74 13.19 12.53
N LEU A 131 5.73 14.00 12.23
CA LEU A 131 5.28 14.26 10.86
C LEU A 131 6.21 15.22 10.12
N GLY A 132 6.81 16.16 10.86
CA GLY A 132 7.86 17.04 10.33
C GLY A 132 9.10 16.27 9.86
N GLU A 133 9.36 15.09 10.42
CA GLU A 133 10.49 14.24 10.06
C GLU A 133 10.24 13.39 8.82
N VAL A 134 8.98 13.14 8.45
CA VAL A 134 8.65 12.28 7.30
C VAL A 134 8.97 12.99 5.99
N VAL A 135 9.81 12.35 5.18
CA VAL A 135 10.16 12.82 3.83
C VAL A 135 9.70 11.89 2.72
N ALA A 136 9.33 10.65 3.05
CA ALA A 136 8.75 9.74 2.08
C ALA A 136 7.70 8.80 2.69
N VAL A 137 6.69 8.50 1.89
CA VAL A 137 5.72 7.42 2.19
C VAL A 137 5.90 6.34 1.12
N ARG A 138 5.98 5.09 1.54
CA ARG A 138 6.05 3.93 0.65
C ARG A 138 4.84 3.05 0.89
N VAL A 139 4.01 2.89 -0.14
CA VAL A 139 2.87 1.98 -0.18
C VAL A 139 3.26 0.78 -1.03
N THR A 140 3.16 -0.41 -0.45
CA THR A 140 3.41 -1.69 -1.12
C THR A 140 2.12 -2.47 -1.14
N ILE A 141 1.71 -2.91 -2.33
CA ILE A 141 0.53 -3.75 -2.53
C ILE A 141 1.01 -5.05 -3.16
N VAL A 142 0.55 -6.17 -2.60
CA VAL A 142 0.80 -7.50 -3.12
C VAL A 142 -0.55 -8.10 -3.47
N ILE A 143 -0.71 -8.53 -4.72
CA ILE A 143 -1.90 -9.23 -5.21
C ILE A 143 -1.46 -10.64 -5.57
N GLU A 144 -2.05 -11.63 -4.92
CA GLU A 144 -1.75 -13.05 -5.07
C GLU A 144 -2.98 -13.79 -5.62
N ASN A 145 -2.74 -14.98 -6.16
CA ASN A 145 -3.69 -15.87 -6.82
C ASN A 145 -4.26 -15.36 -8.15
N CYS A 146 -3.76 -14.27 -8.73
CA CYS A 146 -4.25 -13.79 -10.03
C CYS A 146 -3.76 -14.65 -11.22
N HIS A 147 -2.76 -15.52 -11.01
CA HIS A 147 -2.25 -16.45 -12.03
C HIS A 147 -2.95 -17.82 -12.00
N GLN A 148 -3.77 -18.09 -10.98
CA GLN A 148 -4.48 -19.36 -10.84
C GLN A 148 -5.51 -19.53 -11.96
N GLY A 149 -5.48 -20.67 -12.65
CA GLY A 149 -6.39 -20.99 -13.75
C GLY A 149 -5.70 -21.20 -15.11
N THR A 150 -4.42 -20.87 -15.22
CA THR A 150 -3.61 -21.18 -16.40
C THR A 150 -2.35 -21.91 -15.96
N GLY A 151 -2.01 -23.03 -16.59
CA GLY A 151 -0.72 -23.72 -16.41
C GLY A 151 0.51 -22.91 -16.86
N TRP A 152 0.39 -21.58 -16.93
CA TRP A 152 1.50 -20.65 -17.08
C TRP A 152 2.21 -20.53 -15.74
N HIS A 153 3.10 -21.48 -15.49
CA HIS A 153 4.25 -21.21 -14.64
C HIS A 153 5.05 -20.09 -15.33
N CYS A 154 4.87 -18.85 -14.89
CA CYS A 154 5.80 -17.79 -15.21
C CYS A 154 7.17 -18.23 -14.69
N ALA A 155 8.06 -18.58 -15.63
CA ALA A 155 9.45 -18.84 -15.36
C ALA A 155 10.13 -17.51 -14.97
N SER A 156 9.93 -17.06 -13.74
CA SER A 156 10.83 -16.11 -13.08
C SER A 156 11.66 -16.88 -12.05
N SER A 157 12.64 -17.61 -12.57
CA SER A 157 13.82 -17.93 -11.79
C SER A 157 14.52 -16.62 -11.40
N LEU A 158 14.50 -16.25 -10.12
CA LEU A 158 15.68 -16.15 -9.24
C LEU A 158 15.39 -15.35 -7.95
N ASN A 159 15.62 -16.03 -6.82
CA ASN A 159 15.95 -15.54 -5.48
C ASN A 159 14.92 -14.73 -4.68
N ASN A 160 13.94 -15.43 -4.09
CA ASN A 160 13.20 -14.94 -2.91
C ASN A 160 13.76 -15.52 -1.61
N GLU A 161 14.86 -14.94 -1.12
CA GLU A 161 15.29 -15.03 0.29
C GLU A 161 14.97 -13.72 1.04
N PHE A 162 13.74 -13.18 0.94
CA PHE A 162 13.41 -11.94 1.64
C PHE A 162 12.12 -11.92 2.47
N LEU A 163 11.42 -13.06 2.63
CA LEU A 163 10.22 -13.14 3.48
C LEU A 163 10.23 -14.27 4.52
N ARG A 164 11.40 -14.86 4.84
CA ARG A 164 11.53 -15.87 5.91
C ARG A 164 12.28 -15.36 7.15
N SER A 165 11.93 -14.18 7.65
CA SER A 165 12.37 -13.78 8.99
C SER A 165 11.35 -12.89 9.68
N SER A 166 10.20 -13.49 9.98
CA SER A 166 9.31 -13.03 11.05
C SER A 166 8.77 -14.26 11.78
N ASP A 167 9.67 -15.06 12.36
CA ASP A 167 9.32 -15.95 13.47
C ASP A 167 8.94 -15.07 14.66
N ILE A 168 7.66 -14.69 14.72
CA ILE A 168 7.04 -14.19 15.94
C ILE A 168 6.77 -15.42 16.79
N HIS A 169 7.72 -15.72 17.68
CA HIS A 169 7.48 -16.59 18.82
C HIS A 169 6.34 -16.00 19.66
N LEU A 170 5.16 -16.60 19.54
CA LEU A 170 4.17 -16.62 20.62
C LEU A 170 4.67 -17.60 21.67
N LEU A 171 5.07 -17.09 22.83
CA LEU A 171 5.12 -17.85 24.07
C LEU A 171 4.40 -17.05 25.14
N ASP A 172 3.34 -17.64 25.68
CA ASP A 172 2.89 -17.45 27.06
C ASP A 172 4.01 -17.90 28.03
#